data_AF-A0A139NQY5-F1
#
_entry.id   AF-A0A139NQY5-F1
#
_cell.length_a   1.000
_cell.length_b   1.000
_cell.length_c   1.000
_cell.angle_alpha   90.00
_cell.angle_beta   90.00
_cell.angle_gamma   90.00
#
_symmetry.space_group_name_H-M   'P 1'
#
loop_
_entity.id
_entity.type
_entity.pdbx_description
1 polymer ?
#
loop_
_entity_poly.entity_id
_entity_poly.type
_entity_poly.pdbx_seq_one_letter_code
_entity_poly.pdbx_strand_id
1 'polypeptide(L)'
;MIEVTIEDRMEAERIKIEYLKTQERLAIQALLSSTRSALMLEGTLCRSWLDTQALKMKDFSSKQVPADLEGGLTGGAADAMKQLLVEWPKPVLISPILL
;
A
#
# COMPACT_ATOMS: atom_id res chain seq x y z
N MET A 1 18.92 -56.57 22.28
CA MET A 1 18.70 -55.25 22.90
C MET A 1 19.88 -54.39 22.47
N ILE A 2 19.68 -53.42 21.58
CA ILE A 2 20.77 -52.54 21.13
C ILE A 2 21.00 -51.54 22.26
N GLU A 3 22.18 -51.57 22.88
CA GLU A 3 22.54 -50.60 23.90
C GLU A 3 22.80 -49.25 23.23
N VAL A 4 21.93 -48.29 23.51
CA VAL A 4 22.07 -46.91 23.03
C VAL A 4 23.27 -46.29 23.72
N THR A 5 24.29 -45.93 22.96
CA THR A 5 25.51 -45.33 23.48
C THR A 5 25.26 -43.88 23.90
N ILE A 6 26.16 -43.31 24.70
CA ILE A 6 26.10 -41.89 25.08
C ILE A 6 26.20 -41.00 23.84
N GLU A 7 26.99 -41.40 22.84
CA GLU A 7 27.17 -40.68 21.58
C GLU A 7 25.87 -40.63 20.76
N ASP A 8 25.12 -41.74 20.69
CA ASP A 8 23.81 -41.79 20.02
C ASP A 8 22.81 -40.81 20.64
N ARG A 9 22.84 -40.65 21.97
CA ARG A 9 21.98 -39.69 22.68
C ARG A 9 22.37 -38.25 22.41
N MET A 10 23.67 -37.95 22.34
CA MET A 10 24.16 -36.60 22.03
C MET A 10 23.81 -36.19 20.60
N GLU A 11 23.95 -37.10 19.64
CA GLU A 11 23.60 -36.82 18.24
C GLU A 11 22.08 -36.66 18.07
N ALA A 12 21.28 -37.48 18.77
CA ALA A 12 19.82 -37.32 18.79
C ALA A 12 19.39 -35.94 19.35
N GLU A 13 20.00 -35.46 20.44
CA GLU A 13 19.72 -34.12 20.96
C GLU A 13 20.21 -33.01 20.00
N ARG A 14 21.35 -33.18 19.33
CA ARG A 14 21.81 -32.23 18.32
C ARG A 14 20.82 -32.11 17.16
N ILE A 15 20.35 -33.24 16.62
CA ILE A 15 19.37 -33.29 15.54
C ILE A 15 18.06 -32.62 15.98
N LYS A 16 17.59 -32.92 17.19
CA LYS A 16 16.39 -32.31 17.77
C LYS A 16 16.52 -30.79 17.89
N ILE A 17 17.66 -30.29 18.38
CA ILE A 17 17.92 -28.85 18.48
C ILE A 17 17.89 -28.19 17.09
N GLU A 18 18.55 -28.78 16.08
CA GLU A 18 18.54 -28.22 14.72
C GLU A 18 17.15 -28.25 14.07
N TYR A 19 16.36 -29.29 14.36
CA TYR A 19 14.98 -29.38 13.92
C TYR A 19 14.12 -28.27 14.53
N LEU A 20 14.23 -28.03 15.84
CA LEU A 20 13.52 -26.94 16.53
C LEU A 20 13.91 -25.57 15.97
N LYS A 21 15.20 -25.32 15.76
CA LYS A 21 15.67 -24.07 15.11
C LYS A 21 15.08 -23.89 13.71
N THR A 22 14.95 -24.98 12.96
CA THR A 22 14.35 -24.95 11.61
C THR A 22 12.87 -24.61 11.68
N GLN A 23 12.12 -25.19 12.63
CA GLN A 23 10.72 -24.84 12.86
C GLN A 23 10.54 -23.38 13.24
N GLU A 24 11.39 -22.84 14.13
CA GLU A 24 11.35 -21.42 14.51
C GLU A 24 11.61 -20.51 13.30
N ARG A 25 12.62 -20.82 12.48
CA ARG A 25 12.90 -20.04 11.26
C ARG A 25 11.72 -20.05 10.29
N LEU A 26 11.11 -21.20 10.07
CA LEU A 26 9.93 -21.32 9.22
C LEU A 26 8.74 -20.51 9.77
N ALA A 27 8.51 -20.57 11.08
CA ALA A 27 7.47 -19.78 11.73
C ALA A 27 7.70 -18.27 11.56
N ILE A 28 8.94 -17.80 11.76
CA ILE A 28 9.32 -16.40 11.55
C ILE A 28 9.12 -15.98 10.09
N GLN A 29 9.55 -16.81 9.14
CA GLN A 29 9.37 -16.53 7.71
C GLN A 29 7.91 -16.46 7.31
N ALA A 30 7.07 -17.38 7.82
CA ALA A 30 5.63 -17.35 7.59
C ALA A 30 5.00 -16.07 8.14
N LEU A 31 5.37 -15.66 9.36
CA LEU A 31 4.89 -14.41 9.96
C LEU A 31 5.31 -13.17 9.14
N LEU A 32 6.58 -13.11 8.73
CA LEU A 32 7.09 -12.03 7.88
C LEU A 32 6.39 -11.99 6.52
N SER A 33 6.14 -13.14 5.91
CA SER A 33 5.41 -13.21 4.64
C SER A 33 3.98 -12.72 4.82
N SER A 34 3.28 -13.15 5.87
CA SER A 34 1.91 -12.73 6.15
C SER A 34 1.80 -11.23 6.37
N THR A 35 2.72 -10.65 7.17
CA THR A 35 2.73 -9.21 7.45
C THR A 35 3.04 -8.39 6.19
N ARG A 36 3.98 -8.84 5.36
CA ARG A 36 4.25 -8.23 4.05
C ARG A 36 3.03 -8.28 3.13
N SER A 37 2.34 -9.41 3.04
CA SER A 37 1.13 -9.54 2.22
C SER A 37 0.01 -8.61 2.70
N ALA A 38 -0.17 -8.47 4.02
CA ALA A 38 -1.15 -7.54 4.59
C ALA A 38 -0.80 -6.08 4.26
N LEU A 39 0.45 -5.67 4.43
CA LEU A 39 0.92 -4.31 4.08
C LEU A 39 0.74 -4.01 2.59
N MET A 40 1.03 -4.97 1.72
CA MET A 40 0.81 -4.83 0.27
C MET A 40 -0.67 -4.63 -0.05
N LEU A 41 -1.56 -5.39 0.59
CA LEU A 41 -3.00 -5.21 0.42
C LEU A 41 -3.45 -3.82 0.88
N GLU A 42 -3.03 -3.38 2.07
CA GLU A 42 -3.33 -2.03 2.55
C GLU A 42 -2.78 -0.94 1.62
N GLY A 43 -1.57 -1.12 1.09
CA GLY A 43 -0.99 -0.23 0.10
C GLY A 43 -1.81 -0.12 -1.18
N THR A 44 -2.34 -1.25 -1.69
CA THR A 44 -3.22 -1.23 -2.86
C THR A 44 -4.55 -0.54 -2.59
N LEU A 45 -5.16 -0.78 -1.43
CA LEU A 45 -6.40 -0.12 -1.01
C LEU A 45 -6.20 1.38 -0.84
N CYS A 46 -5.10 1.79 -0.20
CA CYS A 46 -4.74 3.20 -0.02
C CYS A 46 -4.56 3.88 -1.38
N ARG A 47 -3.86 3.24 -2.33
CA ARG A 47 -3.69 3.78 -3.69
C ARG A 47 -5.02 3.96 -4.41
N SER A 48 -5.90 2.97 -4.35
CA SER A 48 -7.24 3.07 -4.96
C SER A 48 -8.06 4.21 -4.35
N TRP A 49 -7.99 4.37 -3.03
CA TRP A 49 -8.64 5.49 -2.34
C TRP A 49 -8.07 6.84 -2.78
N LEU A 50 -6.74 6.98 -2.84
CA LEU A 50 -6.07 8.19 -3.30
C LEU A 50 -6.42 8.53 -4.75
N ASP A 51 -6.50 7.54 -5.64
CA ASP A 51 -6.92 7.73 -7.02
C ASP A 51 -8.34 8.28 -7.14
N THR A 52 -9.23 7.82 -6.25
CA THR A 52 -10.60 8.31 -6.14
C THR A 52 -10.63 9.75 -5.63
N GLN A 53 -9.82 10.08 -4.62
CA GLN A 53 -9.73 11.46 -4.12
C GLN A 53 -9.18 12.40 -5.18
N ALA A 54 -8.14 11.99 -5.89
CA ALA A 54 -7.58 12.78 -6.97
C ALA A 54 -8.58 13.02 -8.11
N LEU A 55 -9.43 12.04 -8.43
CA LEU A 55 -10.53 12.23 -9.37
C LEU A 55 -11.56 13.24 -8.86
N LYS A 56 -11.97 13.13 -7.58
CA LYS A 56 -12.89 14.10 -6.95
C LYS A 56 -12.33 15.52 -6.96
N MET A 57 -11.03 15.68 -6.71
CA MET A 57 -10.37 16.99 -6.76
C MET A 57 -10.39 17.58 -8.18
N LYS A 58 -10.13 16.76 -9.21
CA LYS A 58 -10.25 17.17 -10.61
C LYS A 58 -11.68 17.55 -10.97
N ASP A 59 -12.66 16.74 -10.57
CA ASP A 59 -14.07 17.02 -10.84
C ASP A 59 -14.53 18.30 -10.14
N PHE A 60 -14.10 18.51 -8.89
CA PHE A 60 -14.36 19.75 -8.16
C PHE A 60 -13.78 20.97 -8.89
N SER A 61 -12.50 20.92 -9.29
CA SER A 61 -11.85 22.04 -9.99
C SER A 61 -12.46 22.30 -11.37
N SER A 62 -12.80 21.26 -12.13
CA SER A 62 -13.25 21.39 -13.53
C SER A 62 -14.76 21.62 -13.70
N LYS A 63 -15.57 21.30 -12.67
CA LYS A 63 -17.04 21.41 -12.75
C LYS A 63 -17.60 22.34 -11.70
N GLN A 64 -17.31 22.08 -10.43
CA GLN A 64 -17.93 22.81 -9.32
C GLN A 64 -17.43 24.25 -9.26
N VAL A 65 -16.11 24.47 -9.31
CA VAL A 65 -15.54 25.82 -9.24
C VAL A 65 -16.02 26.73 -10.38
N PRO A 66 -16.02 26.31 -11.67
CA PRO A 66 -16.59 27.12 -12.74
C PRO A 66 -18.07 27.43 -12.58
N ALA A 67 -18.86 26.49 -12.03
CA ALA A 67 -20.28 26.70 -11.77
C ALA A 67 -20.50 27.71 -10.63
N ASP A 68 -19.72 27.60 -9.54
CA ASP A 68 -19.79 28.51 -8.40
C ASP A 68 -19.36 29.94 -8.75
N LEU A 69 -18.47 30.09 -9.74
CA LEU A 69 -17.98 31.38 -10.22
C LEU A 69 -18.75 31.92 -11.43
N GLU A 70 -19.80 31.21 -11.88
CA GLU A 70 -20.61 31.64 -13.01
C GLU A 70 -21.27 33.00 -12.73
N GLY A 71 -21.09 33.95 -13.66
CA GLY A 71 -21.56 35.33 -13.50
C GLY A 71 -20.68 36.22 -12.61
N GLY A 72 -19.67 35.67 -11.91
CA GLY A 72 -18.71 36.46 -11.14
C GLY A 72 -17.64 37.15 -12.01
N LEU A 73 -17.36 36.61 -13.20
CA LEU A 73 -16.51 37.22 -14.23
C LEU A 73 -17.27 37.36 -15.55
N THR A 74 -16.81 38.27 -16.41
CA THR A 74 -17.38 38.50 -17.75
C THR A 74 -16.28 38.68 -18.81
N GLY A 75 -16.63 38.44 -20.08
CA GLY A 75 -15.70 38.58 -21.20
C GLY A 75 -14.53 37.60 -21.13
N GLY A 76 -13.38 37.97 -21.72
CA GLY A 76 -12.22 37.07 -21.83
C GLY A 76 -11.67 36.54 -20.50
N ALA A 77 -11.94 37.22 -19.38
CA ALA A 77 -11.57 36.71 -18.05
C ALA A 77 -12.41 35.49 -17.65
N ALA A 78 -13.70 35.46 -17.99
CA ALA A 78 -14.56 34.30 -17.76
C ALA A 78 -14.14 33.12 -18.64
N ASP A 79 -13.80 33.38 -19.91
CA ASP A 79 -13.35 32.36 -20.85
C ASP A 79 -12.04 31.73 -20.41
N ALA A 80 -11.04 32.55 -20.05
CA ALA A 80 -9.75 32.09 -19.55
C ALA A 80 -9.88 31.25 -18.27
N MET A 81 -10.77 31.64 -17.35
CA MET A 81 -11.01 30.90 -16.10
C MET A 81 -11.64 29.53 -16.38
N LYS A 82 -12.69 29.47 -17.22
CA LYS A 82 -13.32 28.19 -17.61
C LYS A 82 -12.30 27.27 -18.27
N GLN A 83 -11.46 27.81 -19.16
CA GLN A 83 -10.46 27.02 -19.87
C GLN A 83 -9.39 26.47 -18.92
N LEU A 84 -8.83 27.31 -18.05
CA LEU A 84 -7.82 26.91 -17.06
C LEU A 84 -8.33 25.81 -16.12
N LEU A 85 -9.56 25.94 -15.62
CA LEU A 85 -10.13 25.03 -14.63
C LEU A 85 -10.55 23.68 -15.24
N VAL A 86 -11.03 23.68 -16.48
CA VAL A 86 -11.35 22.45 -17.23
C VAL A 86 -10.07 21.67 -17.57
N GLU A 87 -8.99 22.38 -17.91
CA GLU A 87 -7.69 21.78 -18.24
C GLU A 87 -6.88 21.40 -16.98
N TRP A 88 -7.39 21.70 -15.78
CA TRP A 88 -6.66 21.45 -14.54
C TRP A 88 -6.30 19.96 -14.40
N PRO A 89 -5.02 19.62 -14.22
CA PRO A 89 -4.58 18.24 -14.22
C PRO A 89 -5.10 17.48 -12.99
N LYS A 90 -5.30 16.16 -13.15
CA LYS A 90 -5.54 15.27 -12.01
C LYS A 90 -4.31 15.33 -11.10
N PRO A 91 -4.45 15.64 -9.80
CA PRO A 91 -3.32 15.63 -8.89
C PRO A 91 -2.78 14.21 -8.73
N VAL A 92 -1.46 14.07 -8.61
CA VAL A 92 -0.80 12.79 -8.33
C VAL A 92 -0.63 12.67 -6.83
N LEU A 93 -1.40 11.79 -6.22
CA LEU A 93 -1.33 11.52 -4.79
C LEU A 93 -0.52 10.24 -4.55
N ILE A 94 0.48 10.33 -3.67
CA ILE A 94 1.41 9.22 -3.39
C ILE A 94 0.97 8.50 -2.13
N SER A 95 0.89 7.18 -2.20
CA SER A 95 0.62 6.34 -1.02
C SER A 95 1.76 6.47 -0.01
N PRO A 96 1.48 6.76 1.27
CA PRO A 96 2.49 6.73 2.33
C PRO A 96 2.89 5.29 2.72
N ILE A 97 2.05 4.32 2.36
CA ILE A 97 2.38 2.90 2.49
C ILE A 97 3.26 2.55 1.30
N LEU A 98 4.55 2.32 1.60
CA LEU A 98 5.57 1.89 0.64
C LEU A 98 5.10 0.59 -0.03
N LEU A 99 5.11 0.57 -1.37
CA LEU A 99 5.17 -0.67 -2.14
C LEU A 99 6.63 -1.01 -2.40
#